data_AF-A0A529AU62-F1
#
_entry.id   AF-A0A529AU62-F1
#
_cell.length_a   1.000
_cell.length_b   1.000
_cell.length_c   1.000
_cell.angle_alpha   90.00
_cell.angle_beta   90.00
_cell.angle_gamma   90.00
#
_symmetry.space_group_name_H-M   'P 1'
#
loop_
_entity.id
_entity.type
_entity.pdbx_description
1 polymer ?
#
loop_
_entity_poly.entity_id
_entity_poly.type
_entity_poly.pdbx_seq_one_letter_code
_entity_poly.pdbx_strand_id
1 'polypeptide(L)' 'MGLAQDLSDVALTFDCPDCSHPAVRKGSALRTIAHFRCNGCNAKVRITYPQKVAIFEKHKLAAQGALR' A
#
# COMPACT_ATOMS: atom_id res chain seq x y z
N MET A 1 -2.34 18.19 8.57
CA MET A 1 -2.97 17.36 7.52
C MET A 1 -2.28 16.00 7.50
N GLY A 2 -2.74 15.07 8.36
CA GLY A 2 -2.15 13.74 8.47
C GLY A 2 -2.87 12.78 7.54
N LEU A 3 -2.11 12.06 6.70
CA LEU A 3 -2.62 10.86 6.03
C LEU A 3 -3.31 9.99 7.08
N ALA A 4 -4.64 9.91 6.96
CA ALA A 4 -5.62 9.33 7.87
C ALA A 4 -5.02 8.47 8.99
N GLN A 5 -5.11 8.95 10.23
CA GLN A 5 -4.74 8.19 11.43
C GLN A 5 -5.47 6.83 11.44
N ASP A 6 -6.70 6.78 10.92
CA ASP A 6 -7.52 5.58 10.73
C ASP A 6 -6.92 4.48 9.85
N LEU A 7 -6.11 4.80 8.84
CA LEU A 7 -5.57 3.80 7.92
C LEU A 7 -4.28 3.16 8.44
N SER A 8 -3.88 3.46 9.68
CA SER A 8 -2.64 2.97 10.28
C SER A 8 -2.67 1.46 10.57
N ASP A 9 -3.82 0.91 10.99
CA ASP A 9 -3.96 -0.53 11.25
C ASP A 9 -4.61 -1.30 10.09
N VAL A 10 -4.98 -0.60 9.02
CA VAL A 10 -5.63 -1.24 7.86
C VAL A 10 -4.59 -1.92 6.96
N ALA A 11 -4.92 -3.13 6.50
CA ALA A 11 -4.14 -3.86 5.52
C ALA A 11 -4.37 -3.29 4.12
N LEU A 12 -3.35 -2.63 3.58
CA LEU A 12 -3.34 -2.09 2.22
C LEU A 12 -2.75 -3.13 1.28
N THR A 13 -3.54 -3.52 0.28
CA THR A 13 -3.12 -4.43 -0.78
C THR A 13 -2.68 -3.62 -1.99
N PHE A 14 -1.52 -3.94 -2.55
CA PHE A 14 -1.00 -3.30 -3.74
C PHE A 14 -0.15 -4.26 -4.58
N ASP A 15 -0.07 -3.94 -5.86
CA ASP A 15 0.69 -4.68 -6.86
C ASP A 15 2.18 -4.29 -6.85
N CYS A 16 3.06 -5.30 -6.88
CA CYS A 16 4.49 -5.08 -7.04
C CYS A 16 4.78 -4.54 -8.46
N PRO A 17 5.49 -3.42 -8.63
CA PRO A 17 5.80 -2.86 -9.96
C PRO A 17 6.72 -3.76 -10.81
N ASP A 18 7.46 -4.67 -10.17
CA ASP A 18 8.47 -5.51 -10.83
C ASP A 18 7.89 -6.85 -11.33
N CYS A 19 6.97 -7.44 -10.55
CA CYS A 19 6.43 -8.77 -10.84
C CYS A 19 4.89 -8.86 -10.77
N SER A 20 4.21 -7.72 -10.59
CA SER A 20 2.74 -7.62 -10.41
C SER A 20 2.18 -8.47 -9.27
N HIS A 21 3.04 -8.97 -8.37
CA HIS A 21 2.61 -9.82 -7.27
C HIS A 21 1.86 -9.00 -6.22
N PRO A 22 0.68 -9.44 -5.76
CA PRO A 22 -0.08 -8.75 -4.73
C PRO A 22 0.70 -8.80 -3.40
N ALA A 23 0.96 -7.63 -2.83
CA ALA A 23 1.60 -7.46 -1.54
C ALA A 23 0.62 -6.77 -0.59
N VAL A 24 0.49 -7.33 0.62
CA VAL A 24 -0.34 -6.75 1.68
C VAL A 24 0.57 -6.20 2.77
N ARG A 25 0.41 -4.93 3.11
CA ARG A 25 1.13 -4.28 4.21
C ARG A 25 0.20 -3.41 5.03
N LYS A 26 0.45 -3.33 6.35
CA LYS A 26 -0.24 -2.38 7.22
C LYS A 26 0.03 -0.95 6.76
N GLY A 27 -0.97 -0.08 6.78
CA GLY A 27 -0.82 1.31 6.36
C GLY A 27 0.17 2.11 7.21
N SER A 28 0.29 1.81 8.51
CA SER A 28 1.34 2.36 9.38
C SER A 28 2.75 2.02 8.87
N ALA A 29 2.97 0.78 8.49
CA ALA A 29 4.23 0.35 7.89
C ALA A 29 4.43 1.02 6.52
N LEU A 30 3.42 1.02 5.65
CA LEU A 30 3.52 1.62 4.31
C LEU A 30 3.83 3.13 4.35
N ARG A 31 3.31 3.83 5.36
CA ARG A 31 3.56 5.25 5.58
C ARG A 31 5.05 5.53 5.80
N THR A 32 5.69 4.73 6.66
CA THR A 32 7.07 4.94 7.10
C THR A 32 8.11 4.28 6.19
N ILE A 33 7.81 3.12 5.61
CA ILE A 33 8.79 2.39 4.78
C ILE A 33 9.04 3.12 3.46
N ALA A 34 10.30 3.21 3.06
CA ALA A 34 10.68 3.66 1.71
C ALA A 34 10.92 2.46 0.77
N HIS A 35 11.19 1.28 1.32
CA HIS A 35 11.47 0.06 0.57
C HIS A 35 10.73 -1.10 1.23
N PHE A 36 10.26 -2.05 0.43
CA PHE A 36 9.73 -3.32 0.91
C PHE A 36 10.36 -4.47 0.12
N ARG A 37 10.42 -5.63 0.76
CA ARG A 37 10.76 -6.87 0.05
C ARG A 37 9.47 -7.45 -0.51
N CYS A 38 9.44 -7.66 -1.82
CA CYS A 38 8.33 -8.36 -2.48
C CYS A 38 8.44 -9.86 -2.16
N ASN A 39 7.31 -10.52 -1.88
CA ASN A 39 7.33 -11.97 -1.63
C ASN A 39 7.42 -12.79 -2.93
N GLY A 40 6.97 -12.22 -4.06
CA GLY A 40 6.99 -12.88 -5.37
C GLY A 40 8.38 -12.87 -6.02
N CYS A 41 8.95 -11.69 -6.29
CA CYS A 41 10.27 -11.58 -6.93
C CYS A 41 11.44 -11.54 -5.93
N ASN A 42 11.16 -11.51 -4.62
CA ASN A 42 12.15 -11.39 -3.56
C ASN A 42 13.05 -10.13 -3.62
N ALA A 43 12.76 -9.23 -4.55
CA ALA A 43 13.49 -7.98 -4.78
C ALA A 43 13.13 -6.92 -3.74
N LYS A 44 14.10 -6.02 -3.49
CA LYS A 44 13.93 -4.83 -2.66
C LYS A 44 13.34 -3.71 -3.51
N VAL A 45 12.02 -3.59 -3.48
CA VAL A 45 11.29 -2.60 -4.27
C VAL A 45 11.18 -1.30 -3.49
N ARG A 46 11.49 -0.18 -4.16
CA ARG A 46 11.33 1.17 -3.61
C ARG A 46 9.88 1.61 -3.80
N ILE A 47 9.26 2.12 -2.73
CA ILE A 47 7.95 2.78 -2.78
C ILE A 47 8.16 4.27 -2.61
N THR A 48 7.89 4.99 -3.68
CA THR A 48 7.92 6.45 -3.71
C THR A 48 6.65 7.04 -3.09
N TYR A 49 6.71 8.30 -2.65
CA TYR A 49 5.54 9.00 -2.11
C TYR A 49 4.29 8.95 -3.03
N PRO A 50 4.37 9.24 -4.35
CA PRO A 50 3.20 9.15 -5.22
C PRO A 50 2.61 7.73 -5.30
N GLN A 51 3.45 6.68 -5.26
CA GLN A 51 2.97 5.31 -5.19
C GLN A 51 2.21 5.03 -3.89
N LYS A 52 2.69 5.56 -2.75
CA LYS A 52 1.94 5.46 -1.49
C LYS A 52 0.56 6.07 -1.64
N VAL A 53 0.48 7.31 -2.14
CA VAL A 53 -0.79 8.02 -2.34
C VAL A 53 -1.75 7.19 -3.21
N ALA A 54 -1.28 6.66 -4.34
CA ALA A 54 -2.09 5.81 -5.22
C ALA A 54 -2.62 4.54 -4.51
N ILE A 55 -1.81 3.92 -3.65
CA ILE A 55 -2.23 2.74 -2.86
C ILE A 55 -3.32 3.13 -1.86
N PHE A 56 -3.14 4.24 -1.14
CA PHE A 56 -4.14 4.74 -0.19
C PHE A 56 -5.44 5.17 -0.89
N GLU A 57 -5.36 5.79 -2.07
CA GLU A 57 -6.53 6.17 -2.86
C GLU A 57 -7.26 4.95 -3.43
N LYS A 58 -6.55 3.98 -4.04
CA LYS A 58 -7.14 2.71 -4.48
C LYS A 58 -7.86 2.02 -3.32
N HIS A 59 -7.27 2.00 -2.13
CA HIS A 59 -7.89 1.40 -0.96
C HIS A 59 -9.12 2.19 -0.48
N LYS A 60 -9.08 3.52 -0.47
CA LYS A 60 -10.28 4.34 -0.18
C LYS A 60 -11.42 4.03 -1.16
N LEU A 61 -11.12 3.99 -2.46
CA LEU A 61 -12.11 3.68 -3.49
C LEU A 61 -12.65 2.25 -3.34
N ALA A 62 -11.79 1.27 -3.05
CA ALA A 62 -12.19 -0.11 -2.83
C ALA A 62 -13.02 -0.29 -1.54
N ALA A 63 -12.62 0.37 -0.44
CA ALA A 63 -13.36 0.37 0.82
C ALA A 63 -14.72 1.06 0.70
N GLN A 64 -14.81 2.12 -0.12
CA GLN A 64 -16.08 2.79 -0.44
C GLN A 64 -16.96 1.95 -1.39
N GLY A 65 -16.38 1.06 -2.18
CA GLY A 65 -17.10 0.13 -3.05
C GLY A 65 -17.65 -1.11 -2.34
N ALA A 66 -17.12 -1.46 -1.16
CA ALA A 66 -17.59 -2.61 -0.37
C ALA A 66 -18.85 -2.32 0.49
N LEU A 67 -19.31 -1.06 0.50
CA LEU A 67 -20.59 -0.65 1.10
C LEU A 67 -21.63 -0.40 -0.01
N ARG A 68 -21.90 -1.40 -0.86
CA ARG A 68 -23.10 -1.42 -1.72
C ARG A 68 -23.63 -2.83 -1.82
#